data_AF-A0A1R2B510-F1
#
_entry.id   AF-A0A1R2B510-F1
#
_cell.length_a   1.000
_cell.length_b   1.000
_cell.length_c   1.000
_cell.angle_alpha   90.00
_cell.angle_beta   90.00
_cell.angle_gamma   90.00
#
_symmetry.space_group_name_H-M   'P 1'
#
loop_
_entity.id
_entity.type
_entity.pdbx_description
1 polymer ?
#
loop_
_entity_poly.entity_id
_entity_poly.type
_entity_poly.pdbx_seq_one_letter_code
_entity_poly.pdbx_strand_id
1 'polypeptide(L)'
;MESEITFEEELEWCVGQLVLGLLSGRPNSEQIKESKKVIDKLQGNKLSYVSKRHLMNVVFGDYRKRMKDTPLDKVREELAKQNLNALSSQYRINISK
;
A
#
# COMPACT_ATOMS: atom_id res chain seq x y z
N MET A 1 -20.91 17.15 -0.02
CA MET A 1 -19.66 17.41 -0.76
C MET A 1 -18.75 16.25 -0.37
N GLU A 2 -18.58 15.25 -1.25
CA GLU A 2 -17.58 14.19 -1.00
C GLU A 2 -16.24 14.91 -0.81
N SER A 3 -15.60 14.71 0.33
CA SER A 3 -14.25 15.24 0.55
C SER A 3 -13.34 14.65 -0.51
N GLU A 4 -12.63 15.51 -1.23
CA GLU A 4 -11.67 15.08 -2.24
C GLU A 4 -10.56 14.25 -1.57
N ILE A 5 -10.33 13.03 -2.05
CA ILE A 5 -9.30 12.14 -1.52
C ILE A 5 -7.94 12.79 -1.74
N THR A 6 -7.20 13.00 -0.67
CA THR A 6 -5.86 13.61 -0.70
C THR A 6 -4.84 12.66 -1.32
N PHE A 7 -3.71 13.20 -1.78
CA PHE A 7 -2.62 12.37 -2.28
C PHE A 7 -2.09 11.42 -1.21
N GLU A 8 -2.05 11.86 0.03
CA GLU A 8 -1.60 11.10 1.19
C GLU A 8 -2.52 9.89 1.44
N GLU A 9 -3.84 10.08 1.35
CA GLU A 9 -4.82 9.00 1.47
C GLU A 9 -4.74 8.01 0.31
N GLU A 10 -4.52 8.49 -0.92
CA GLU A 10 -4.25 7.63 -2.09
C GLU A 10 -3.01 6.77 -1.88
N LEU A 11 -1.93 7.37 -1.38
CA LEU A 11 -0.66 6.73 -1.14
C LEU A 11 -0.75 5.69 -0.01
N GLU A 12 -1.38 6.07 1.10
CA GLU A 12 -1.64 5.20 2.24
C GLU A 12 -2.44 3.97 1.81
N TRP A 13 -3.49 4.19 1.02
CA TRP A 13 -4.32 3.09 0.51
C TRP A 13 -3.50 2.11 -0.34
N CYS A 14 -2.73 2.62 -1.30
CA CYS A 14 -1.93 1.78 -2.20
C CYS A 14 -0.86 0.99 -1.43
N VAL A 15 -0.18 1.62 -0.48
CA VAL A 15 0.80 0.93 0.38
C VAL A 15 0.10 -0.11 1.25
N GLY A 16 -1.04 0.23 1.85
CA GLY A 16 -1.81 -0.68 2.68
C GLY A 16 -2.29 -1.93 1.91
N GLN A 17 -2.71 -1.77 0.65
CA GLN A 17 -3.07 -2.90 -0.21
C GLN A 17 -1.89 -3.81 -0.54
N LEU A 18 -0.69 -3.25 -0.81
CA LEU A 18 0.52 -4.07 -1.00
C LEU A 18 0.85 -4.87 0.27
N VAL A 19 0.75 -4.23 1.43
CA VAL A 19 1.00 -4.88 2.72
C VAL A 19 -0.03 -5.99 2.93
N LEU A 20 -1.33 -5.71 2.84
CA LEU A 20 -2.38 -6.72 3.00
C LEU A 20 -2.20 -7.91 2.05
N GLY A 21 -1.86 -7.66 0.79
CA GLY A 21 -1.60 -8.73 -0.19
C GLY A 21 -0.43 -9.65 0.21
N LEU A 22 0.63 -9.08 0.82
CA LEU A 22 1.74 -9.87 1.37
C LEU A 22 1.34 -10.69 2.60
N LEU A 23 0.34 -10.22 3.35
CA LEU A 23 -0.14 -10.85 4.57
C LEU A 23 -1.15 -11.97 4.33
N SER A 24 -2.07 -11.77 3.38
CA SER A 24 -3.19 -12.68 3.16
C SER A 24 -2.91 -13.72 2.08
N GLY A 25 -2.08 -13.40 1.09
CA GLY A 25 -1.84 -14.27 -0.06
C GLY A 25 -0.43 -14.83 0.00
N ARG A 26 -0.28 -16.11 0.38
CA ARG A 26 0.99 -16.87 0.45
C ARG A 26 1.95 -16.53 -0.72
N PRO A 27 2.79 -15.48 -0.59
CA PRO A 27 3.43 -14.90 -1.75
C PRO A 27 4.77 -15.61 -1.95
N ASN A 28 5.16 -15.80 -3.20
CA ASN A 28 6.48 -16.34 -3.48
C ASN A 28 7.57 -15.27 -3.25
N SER A 29 8.84 -15.68 -3.25
CA SER A 29 9.98 -14.80 -2.98
C SER A 29 10.10 -13.63 -3.95
N GLU A 30 9.69 -13.81 -5.20
CA GLU A 30 9.70 -12.76 -6.23
C GLU A 30 8.62 -11.71 -5.98
N GLN A 31 7.40 -12.15 -5.66
CA GLN A 31 6.28 -11.27 -5.27
C GLN A 31 6.62 -10.44 -4.03
N ILE A 32 7.24 -11.06 -3.02
CA ILE A 32 7.72 -10.35 -1.83
C ILE A 32 8.73 -9.26 -2.22
N LYS A 33 9.70 -9.59 -3.08
CA LYS A 33 10.75 -8.66 -3.50
C LYS A 33 10.17 -7.48 -4.28
N GLU A 34 9.27 -7.73 -5.22
CA GLU A 34 8.70 -6.67 -6.05
C GLU A 34 7.77 -5.76 -5.23
N SER A 35 6.91 -6.32 -4.37
CA SER A 35 6.05 -5.53 -3.49
C SER A 35 6.86 -4.62 -2.57
N LYS A 36 7.97 -5.11 -1.99
CA LYS A 36 8.88 -4.27 -1.20
C LYS A 36 9.46 -3.12 -1.98
N LYS A 37 9.96 -3.39 -3.18
CA LYS A 37 10.56 -2.37 -4.05
C LYS A 37 9.54 -1.28 -4.42
N VAL A 38 8.27 -1.65 -4.63
CA VAL A 38 7.19 -0.68 -4.87
C VAL A 38 6.92 0.13 -3.61
N ILE A 39 6.78 -0.52 -2.45
CA ILE A 39 6.58 0.16 -1.15
C ILE A 39 7.71 1.17 -0.89
N ASP A 40 8.97 0.77 -1.04
CA ASP A 40 10.14 1.63 -0.83
C ASP A 40 10.13 2.86 -1.74
N LYS A 41 9.72 2.70 -3.01
CA LYS A 41 9.58 3.80 -3.96
C LYS A 41 8.44 4.76 -3.60
N LEU A 42 7.31 4.21 -3.13
CA LEU A 42 6.13 4.98 -2.76
C LEU A 42 6.33 5.76 -1.46
N GLN A 43 6.98 5.15 -0.46
CA GLN A 43 7.31 5.80 0.81
C GLN A 43 8.53 6.71 0.72
N GLY A 44 9.46 6.43 -0.20
CA GLY A 44 10.65 7.24 -0.41
C GLY A 44 10.35 8.67 -0.89
N ASN A 45 11.30 9.58 -0.65
CA ASN A 45 11.23 10.98 -1.06
C ASN A 45 11.82 11.26 -2.46
N LYS A 46 12.36 10.23 -3.13
CA LYS A 46 13.05 10.37 -4.42
C LYS A 46 12.09 10.57 -5.61
N LEU A 47 10.85 10.08 -5.49
CA LEU A 47 9.85 10.22 -6.55
C LEU A 47 8.94 11.41 -6.29
N SER A 48 8.67 12.20 -7.34
CA SER A 48 7.64 13.23 -7.31
C SER A 48 6.24 12.61 -7.16
N TYR A 49 5.25 13.41 -6.74
CA TYR A 49 3.87 12.94 -6.56
C TYR A 49 3.25 12.40 -7.85
N VAL A 50 3.57 13.02 -8.99
CA VAL A 50 3.12 12.55 -10.31
C VAL A 50 3.70 11.16 -10.61
N SER A 51 4.99 10.96 -10.38
CA SER A 51 5.64 9.66 -10.58
C SER A 51 5.11 8.59 -9.62
N LYS A 52 4.78 8.96 -8.38
CA LYS A 52 4.12 8.06 -7.43
C LYS A 52 2.73 7.65 -7.92
N ARG A 53 1.90 8.59 -8.39
CA ARG A 53 0.58 8.28 -8.98
C ARG A 53 0.68 7.39 -10.22
N HIS A 54 1.66 7.65 -11.08
CA HIS A 54 1.92 6.79 -12.22
C HIS A 54 2.27 5.37 -11.78
N LEU A 55 3.19 5.22 -10.82
CA LEU A 55 3.54 3.90 -10.28
C LEU A 55 2.34 3.19 -9.65
N MET A 56 1.52 3.91 -8.86
CA MET A 56 0.29 3.37 -8.28
C MET A 56 -0.66 2.87 -9.38
N ASN A 57 -0.82 3.61 -10.49
CA ASN A 57 -1.63 3.18 -11.62
C ASN A 57 -1.02 1.97 -12.36
N VAL A 58 0.29 1.92 -12.55
CA VAL A 58 0.95 0.75 -13.16
C VAL A 58 0.72 -0.52 -12.33
N VAL A 59 0.74 -0.40 -11.00
CA VAL A 59 0.62 -1.55 -10.08
C VAL A 59 -0.83 -1.98 -9.90
N PHE A 60 -1.77 -1.04 -9.79
CA PHE A 60 -3.16 -1.32 -9.43
C PHE A 60 -4.17 -1.09 -10.56
N GLY A 61 -3.76 -0.50 -11.68
CA GLY A 61 -4.67 0.11 -12.64
C GLY A 61 -5.35 1.34 -12.03
N ASP A 62 -6.63 1.53 -12.32
CA ASP A 62 -7.42 2.61 -11.73
C ASP A 62 -7.68 2.38 -10.24
N TYR A 63 -6.68 2.70 -9.41
CA TYR A 63 -6.72 2.52 -7.96
C TYR A 63 -7.79 3.39 -7.30
N ARG A 64 -8.11 4.57 -7.86
CA ARG A 64 -9.17 5.44 -7.33
C ARG A 64 -10.53 4.79 -7.46
N LYS A 65 -10.78 4.06 -8.55
CA LYS A 65 -11.99 3.23 -8.66
C LYS A 65 -12.01 2.13 -7.59
N ARG A 66 -10.89 1.44 -7.37
CA ARG A 66 -10.78 0.39 -6.34
C ARG A 66 -10.94 0.93 -4.91
N MET A 67 -10.52 2.17 -4.63
CA MET A 67 -10.74 2.84 -3.35
C MET A 67 -12.22 3.03 -3.02
N LYS A 68 -13.09 3.11 -4.04
CA LYS A 68 -14.55 3.17 -3.81
C LYS A 68 -15.11 1.84 -3.33
N ASP A 69 -14.56 0.72 -3.83
CA ASP A 69 -14.98 -0.63 -3.44
C ASP A 69 -14.47 -0.97 -2.02
N THR A 70 -13.21 -0.62 -1.76
CA THR A 70 -12.57 -0.79 -0.45
C THR A 70 -12.04 0.55 0.04
N PRO A 71 -12.81 1.32 0.81
CA PRO A 71 -12.35 2.60 1.36
C PRO A 71 -11.13 2.45 2.28
N LEU A 72 -10.37 3.53 2.43
CA LEU A 72 -9.15 3.57 3.25
C LEU A 72 -9.39 3.12 4.70
N ASP A 73 -10.52 3.48 5.30
CA ASP A 73 -10.85 3.07 6.66
C ASP A 73 -10.95 1.54 6.81
N LYS A 74 -11.47 0.85 5.79
CA LYS A 74 -11.47 -0.63 5.79
C LYS A 74 -10.07 -1.21 5.70
N VAL A 75 -9.19 -0.57 4.91
CA VAL A 75 -7.78 -0.98 4.80
C VAL A 75 -7.07 -0.82 6.15
N ARG A 76 -7.31 0.31 6.85
CA ARG A 76 -6.78 0.57 8.18
C ARG A 76 -7.28 -0.45 9.20
N GLU A 77 -8.58 -0.73 9.19
CA GLU A 77 -9.19 -1.74 10.09
C GLU A 77 -8.56 -3.13 9.85
N GLU A 78 -8.39 -3.53 8.59
CA GLU A 78 -7.81 -4.82 8.24
C GLU A 78 -6.34 -4.92 8.64
N LEU A 79 -5.57 -3.86 8.45
CA LEU A 79 -4.18 -3.78 8.92
C LEU A 79 -4.10 -3.82 10.45
N ALA A 80 -5.05 -3.21 11.17
CA ALA A 80 -5.09 -3.22 12.63
C ALA A 80 -5.43 -4.61 13.21
N LYS A 81 -6.22 -5.42 12.48
CA LYS A 81 -6.48 -6.83 12.83
C LYS A 81 -5.24 -7.72 12.66
N GLN A 82 -4.32 -7.32 11.80
CA GLN A 82 -3.08 -8.04 11.53
C GLN A 82 -2.00 -7.66 12.56
N ASN A 83 -1.26 -8.63 13.10
CA ASN A 83 -0.27 -8.37 14.15
C ASN A 83 1.03 -7.81 13.56
N LEU A 84 1.07 -6.49 13.30
CA LEU A 84 2.14 -5.75 12.60
C LEU A 84 3.57 -5.99 13.14
N ASN A 85 3.71 -6.33 14.43
CA ASN A 85 5.01 -6.57 15.09
C ASN A 85 5.68 -7.89 14.71
N ALA A 86 4.93 -8.94 14.38
CA ALA A 86 5.50 -10.17 13.82
C ALA A 86 5.94 -9.98 12.36
N LEU A 87 5.30 -9.02 11.67
CA LEU A 87 5.36 -8.83 10.22
C LEU A 87 6.53 -7.96 9.76
N SER A 88 6.91 -6.93 10.53
CA SER A 88 8.14 -6.18 10.28
C SER A 88 9.38 -7.06 10.41
N SER A 89 9.36 -8.03 11.34
CA SER A 89 10.43 -9.01 11.51
C SER A 89 10.46 -10.06 10.39
N GLN A 90 9.30 -10.59 9.99
CA GLN A 90 9.20 -11.63 8.96
C GLN A 90 9.53 -11.11 7.55
N TYR A 91 9.13 -9.87 7.23
CA TYR A 91 9.31 -9.30 5.90
C TYR A 91 10.26 -8.09 5.84
N ARG A 92 10.83 -7.59 6.94
CA ARG A 92 11.72 -6.40 6.93
C ARG A 92 11.11 -5.20 6.19
N ILE A 93 9.82 -4.93 6.40
CA ILE A 93 9.13 -3.77 5.82
C ILE A 93 8.99 -2.71 6.91
N ASN A 94 9.38 -1.47 6.61
CA ASN A 94 9.27 -0.35 7.54
C ASN A 94 7.84 0.22 7.46
N ILE A 95 6.96 -0.27 8.32
CA ILE A 95 5.59 0.24 8.43
C ILE A 95 5.67 1.40 9.43
N SER A 96 5.72 2.66 8.93
CA SER A 96 5.64 3.81 9.84
C SER A 96 4.26 3.82 10.50
N LYS A 97 4.26 3.97 11.83
CA LYS A 97 3.07 4.21 12.65
C LYS A 97 2.51 5.61 12.42
#